data_AF-A0A7J9HPX2-F1
#
_entry.id   AF-A0A7J9HPX2-F1
#
_cell.length_a   1.000
_cell.length_b   1.000
_cell.length_c   1.000
_cell.angle_alpha   90.00
_cell.angle_beta   90.00
_cell.angle_gamma   90.00
#
_symmetry.space_group_name_H-M   'P 1'
#
loop_
_entity.id
_entity.type
_entity.pdbx_description
1 polymer ?
#
loop_
_entity_poly.entity_id
_entity_poly.type
_entity_poly.pdbx_seq_one_letter_code
_entity_poly.pdbx_strand_id
1 'polypeptide(L)' 'MCETKSFYLWLLQVIGLLGILALCLWLAMRPKIPNYTIVNFSIPGANTSNESDHGSIQYELDIENPNQDS' A
#
# COMPACT_ATOMS: atom_id res chain seq x y z
N MET A 1 50.30 -9.20 7.15
CA MET A 1 49.77 -7.89 6.71
C MET A 1 48.90 -7.98 5.45
N CYS A 2 49.12 -8.96 4.55
CA CYS A 2 48.32 -9.13 3.32
C CYS A 2 46.95 -9.82 3.57
N GLU A 3 46.91 -10.86 4.40
CA GLU A 3 45.67 -11.60 4.74
C GLU A 3 44.61 -10.72 5.40
N THR A 4 45.01 -9.81 6.29
CA THR A 4 44.07 -8.93 7.00
C THR A 4 43.35 -7.98 6.03
N LYS A 5 44.04 -7.54 4.97
CA LYS A 5 43.45 -6.70 3.92
C LYS A 5 42.48 -7.51 3.05
N SER A 6 42.85 -8.73 2.69
CA SER A 6 42.00 -9.62 1.91
C SER A 6 40.71 -9.98 2.67
N PHE A 7 40.81 -10.28 3.97
CA PHE A 7 39.65 -10.54 4.83
C PHE A 7 38.74 -9.32 4.94
N TYR A 8 39.30 -8.12 5.13
CA TYR A 8 38.51 -6.89 5.21
C TYR A 8 37.75 -6.60 3.91
N LEU A 9 38.39 -6.80 2.75
CA LEU A 9 37.75 -6.64 1.44
C LEU A 9 36.62 -7.65 1.24
N TRP A 10 36.82 -8.90 1.64
CA TRP A 10 35.78 -9.93 1.58
C TRP A 10 34.60 -9.59 2.49
N LEU A 11 34.87 -9.18 3.73
CA LEU A 11 33.83 -8.76 4.69
C LEU A 11 33.03 -7.57 4.16
N LEU A 12 33.71 -6.56 3.60
CA LEU A 12 33.05 -5.40 3.00
C LEU A 12 32.13 -5.80 1.84
N GLN A 13 32.57 -6.73 1.00
CA GLN A 13 31.76 -7.26 -0.10
C GLN A 13 30.50 -7.98 0.43
N VAL A 14 30.64 -8.82 1.44
CA VAL A 14 29.49 -9.54 2.05
C VAL A 14 28.50 -8.55 2.65
N ILE A 15 28.98 -7.55 3.41
CA ILE A 15 28.12 -6.51 4.01
C ILE A 15 27.43 -5.70 2.91
N GLY A 16 28.15 -5.32 1.85
CA GLY A 16 27.59 -4.60 0.71
C GLY A 16 26.47 -5.39 0.02
N LEU A 17 26.69 -6.68 -0.24
CA LEU A 17 25.68 -7.55 -0.82
C LEU A 17 24.46 -7.71 0.09
N LEU A 18 24.66 -7.90 1.39
CA LEU A 18 23.58 -8.02 2.36
C LEU A 18 22.76 -6.72 2.45
N GLY A 19 23.43 -5.56 2.40
CA GLY A 19 22.78 -4.25 2.35
C GLY A 19 21.94 -4.04 1.10
N ILE A 20 22.45 -4.43 -0.08
CA ILE A 20 21.68 -4.39 -1.33
C ILE A 20 20.48 -5.33 -1.25
N LEU A 21 20.66 -6.54 -0.75
CA LEU A 21 19.58 -7.50 -0.57
C LEU A 21 18.48 -6.93 0.35
N ALA A 22 18.88 -6.39 1.51
CA ALA A 22 17.94 -5.76 2.44
C ALA A 22 17.21 -4.58 1.81
N LEU A 23 17.91 -3.75 1.01
CA LEU A 23 17.30 -2.66 0.24
C LEU A 23 16.27 -3.21 -0.77
N CYS A 24 16.61 -4.24 -1.54
CA CYS A 24 15.69 -4.86 -2.49
C CYS A 24 14.44 -5.44 -1.79
N LEU A 25 14.61 -6.16 -0.68
CA LEU A 25 13.49 -6.67 0.12
C LEU A 25 12.64 -5.51 0.66
N TRP A 26 13.27 -4.46 1.17
CA TRP A 26 12.57 -3.28 1.66
C TRP A 26 11.72 -2.61 0.58
N LEU A 27 12.23 -2.49 -0.65
CA LEU A 27 11.46 -1.98 -1.78
C LEU A 27 10.33 -2.92 -2.19
N ALA A 28 10.56 -4.23 -2.20
CA ALA A 28 9.57 -5.22 -2.62
C ALA A 28 8.42 -5.38 -1.61
N MET A 29 8.72 -5.26 -0.32
CA MET A 29 7.77 -5.42 0.79
C MET A 29 7.02 -4.13 1.11
N ARG A 30 7.22 -3.05 0.33
CA ARG A 30 6.42 -1.83 0.45
C ARG A 30 4.94 -2.17 0.29
N PRO A 31 4.10 -1.93 1.32
CA PRO A 31 2.67 -2.11 1.18
C PRO A 31 2.17 -1.22 0.05
N LYS A 32 1.29 -1.77 -0.78
CA LYS A 32 0.64 -1.06 -1.86
C LYS A 32 -0.56 -0.30 -1.26
N ILE A 33 -0.92 0.80 -1.88
CA ILE A 33 -2.07 1.58 -1.41
C ILE A 33 -3.34 0.87 -1.90
N PRO A 34 -4.37 0.69 -1.05
CA PRO A 34 -5.66 0.15 -1.48
C PRO A 34 -6.33 1.07 -2.51
N ASN A 35 -7.06 0.47 -3.45
CA ASN A 35 -7.88 1.19 -4.42
C ASN A 35 -9.30 1.32 -3.89
N TYR A 36 -9.88 2.51 -4.07
CA TYR A 36 -11.24 2.84 -3.63
C TYR A 36 -12.04 3.33 -4.83
N THR A 37 -13.14 2.65 -5.14
CA THR A 37 -14.01 3.02 -6.25
C THR A 37 -15.45 3.14 -5.76
N ILE A 38 -16.09 4.28 -6.02
CA ILE A 38 -17.53 4.44 -5.75
C ILE A 38 -18.27 3.83 -6.94
N VAL A 39 -18.90 2.68 -6.73
CA VAL A 39 -19.58 1.93 -7.79
C VAL A 39 -21.03 2.38 -7.98
N ASN A 40 -21.67 2.84 -6.91
CA ASN A 40 -23.05 3.31 -6.95
C ASN A 40 -23.20 4.58 -6.10
N PHE A 41 -24.00 5.52 -6.58
CA PHE A 41 -24.32 6.75 -5.89
C PHE A 41 -25.79 7.08 -6.12
N SER A 42 -26.53 7.32 -5.03
CA SER A 42 -27.95 7.66 -5.07
C SER A 42 -28.32 8.65 -3.98
N ILE A 43 -29.26 9.53 -4.30
CA ILE A 43 -29.84 10.50 -3.37
C ILE A 43 -31.32 10.13 -3.22
N PRO A 44 -31.67 9.26 -2.25
CA PRO A 44 -33.06 8.95 -1.95
C PRO A 44 -33.84 10.24 -1.63
N GLY A 45 -34.99 10.44 -2.29
CA GLY A 45 -35.91 11.54 -1.99
C GLY A 45 -35.73 12.83 -2.80
N ALA A 46 -34.80 12.89 -3.77
CA ALA A 46 -34.61 14.08 -4.62
C ALA A 46 -35.87 14.51 -5.41
N ASN A 47 -36.82 13.58 -5.63
CA ASN A 47 -38.05 13.83 -6.40
C ASN A 47 -39.32 13.95 -5.55
N THR A 48 -39.24 13.82 -4.22
CA THR A 48 -40.41 13.91 -3.33
C THR A 48 -40.46 15.30 -2.71
N SER A 49 -41.37 16.12 -3.21
CA SER A 49 -41.62 17.53 -2.81
C SER A 49 -42.20 17.71 -1.40
N ASN A 50 -42.13 16.69 -0.54
CA ASN A 50 -42.69 16.72 0.80
C ASN A 50 -41.56 16.56 1.82
N GLU A 51 -41.15 17.71 2.35
CA GLU A 51 -40.43 17.95 3.61
C GLU A 51 -39.75 16.73 4.26
N SER A 52 -38.43 16.64 4.09
CA SER A 52 -37.56 16.14 5.13
C SER A 52 -36.26 16.96 5.12
N ASP A 53 -36.04 17.73 6.18
CA ASP A 53 -34.86 18.60 6.42
C ASP A 53 -33.54 17.80 6.56
N HIS A 54 -33.61 16.47 6.40
CA HIS A 54 -32.50 15.53 6.51
C HIS A 54 -32.42 14.67 5.22
N GLY A 55 -31.67 15.15 4.24
CA GLY A 55 -31.32 14.37 3.05
C GLY A 55 -30.34 13.26 3.40
N SER A 56 -30.61 12.03 2.96
CA SER A 56 -29.67 10.92 3.05
C SER A 56 -28.99 10.73 1.70
N ILE A 57 -27.68 10.48 1.71
CA ILE A 57 -26.91 10.12 0.53
C ILE A 57 -26.48 8.67 0.71
N GLN A 58 -26.81 7.83 -0.26
CA GLN A 58 -26.43 6.43 -0.27
C GLN A 58 -25.39 6.22 -1.38
N TYR A 59 -24.27 5.62 -1.03
CA TYR A 59 -23.25 5.24 -2.00
C TYR A 59 -22.68 3.88 -1.63
N GLU A 60 -22.24 3.16 -2.64
CA GLU A 60 -21.58 1.87 -2.52
C GLU A 60 -20.10 2.07 -2.83
N LEU A 61 -19.25 1.67 -1.88
CA LEU A 61 -17.81 1.80 -1.96
C LEU A 61 -17.22 0.40 -2.16
N ASP A 62 -16.57 0.20 -3.30
CA ASP A 62 -15.74 -0.96 -3.55
C ASP A 62 -14.30 -0.68 -3.10
N ILE A 63 -13.76 -1.58 -2.28
CA ILE A 63 -12.44 -1.43 -1.64
C ILE A 63 -11.60 -2.64 -2.04
N GLU A 64 -10.60 -2.40 -2.88
CA GLU A 64 -9.65 -3.42 -3.28
C GLU A 64 -8.33 -3.20 -2.53
N ASN A 65 -8.02 -4.10 -1.59
CA ASN A 65 -6.76 -4.07 -0.86
C ASN A 65 -5.77 -5.09 -1.45
N PRO A 66 -4.75 -4.66 -2.23
CA PRO A 66 -3.74 -5.55 -2.80
C PRO A 66 -2.81 -6.18 -1.76
N ASN A 67 -2.93 -5.78 -0.49
CA ASN A 67 -2.19 -6.32 0.65
C ASN A 67 -3.07 -7.18 1.57
N GLN A 68 -4.29 -7.52 1.15
CA GLN A 68 -5.14 -8.38 1.95
C GLN A 68 -4.56 -9.81 1.94
N ASP A 69 -4.24 -10.33 3.12
CA ASP A 69 -3.95 -11.75 3.30
C ASP A 69 -5.23 -12.55 3.02
N SER A 70 -5.15 -13.59 2.17
CA SER A 70 -6.28 -14.50 1.86
C SER A 70 -6.73 -15.28 3.08
#